data_AF-K9S3Z3-F1
#
_entry.id   AF-K9S3Z3-F1
#
_cell.length_a   1.000
_cell.length_b   1.000
_cell.length_c   1.000
_cell.angle_alpha   90.00
_cell.angle_beta   90.00
_cell.angle_gamma   90.00
#
_symmetry.space_group_name_H-M   'P 1'
#
loop_
_entity.id
_entity.type
_entity.pdbx_description
1 polymer ?
#
loop_
_entity_poly.entity_id
_entity_poly.type
_entity_poly.pdbx_seq_one_letter_code
_entity_poly.pdbx_strand_id
1 'polypeptide(L)' 'MDHRQALNETLSQFDLKAAAIAEAAGIDAGRLSKFRNGHHDLRSSALQQIINALPEKARAYYYLLLMSNGHKIPSN' A
#
# COMPACT_ATOMS: atom_id res chain seq x y z
N MET A 1 -1.56 8.97 -8.46
CA MET A 1 -1.65 8.46 -7.09
C MET A 1 -0.61 7.37 -6.99
N ASP A 2 0.38 7.59 -6.16
CA ASP A 2 1.52 6.69 -6.03
C ASP A 2 1.26 5.62 -4.97
N HIS A 3 2.06 4.54 -4.96
CA HIS A 3 1.92 3.41 -4.04
C HIS A 3 1.77 3.81 -2.56
N ARG A 4 2.48 4.86 -2.14
CA ARG A 4 2.39 5.44 -0.79
C ARG A 4 0.99 5.96 -0.48
N GLN A 5 0.43 6.76 -1.38
CA GLN A 5 -0.89 7.37 -1.19
C GLN A 5 -1.97 6.29 -1.22
N ALA A 6 -1.91 5.39 -2.20
CA ALA A 6 -2.87 4.29 -2.33
C ALA A 6 -2.88 3.41 -1.07
N LEU A 7 -1.70 3.13 -0.49
CA LEU A 7 -1.61 2.36 0.74
C LEU A 7 -2.19 3.12 1.94
N ASN A 8 -1.90 4.42 2.08
CA ASN A 8 -2.46 5.23 3.16
C ASN A 8 -3.98 5.27 3.11
N GLU A 9 -4.56 5.50 1.93
CA GLU A 9 -6.01 5.51 1.76
C GLU A 9 -6.62 4.14 2.01
N THR A 10 -6.00 3.07 1.53
CA THR A 10 -6.45 1.70 1.81
C THR A 10 -6.47 1.41 3.31
N LEU A 11 -5.41 1.77 4.04
CA LEU A 11 -5.37 1.55 5.48
C LEU A 11 -6.44 2.36 6.21
N SER A 12 -6.66 3.61 5.81
CA SER A 12 -7.68 4.47 6.41
C SER A 12 -9.10 3.98 6.12
N GLN A 13 -9.38 3.55 4.88
CA GLN A 13 -10.70 3.10 4.45
C GLN A 13 -11.16 1.83 5.17
N PHE A 14 -10.22 0.96 5.54
CA PHE A 14 -10.49 -0.32 6.19
C PHE A 14 -10.17 -0.32 7.69
N ASP A 15 -9.88 0.85 8.27
CA ASP A 15 -9.46 1.03 9.68
C ASP A 15 -8.29 0.09 10.09
N LEU A 16 -7.35 -0.12 9.17
CA LEU A 16 -6.23 -1.04 9.35
C LEU A 16 -5.05 -0.31 10.01
N LYS A 17 -4.58 -0.87 11.13
CA LYS A 17 -3.37 -0.40 11.79
C LYS A 17 -2.14 -0.80 10.98
N ALA A 18 -1.37 0.18 10.52
CA ALA A 18 -0.14 -0.07 9.79
C ALA A 18 0.85 -0.99 10.54
N ALA A 19 0.94 -0.87 11.87
CA ALA A 19 1.79 -1.75 12.67
C ALA A 19 1.40 -3.23 12.54
N ALA A 20 0.10 -3.54 12.52
CA ALA A 20 -0.39 -4.91 12.35
C ALA A 20 -0.11 -5.45 10.95
N ILE A 21 -0.26 -4.61 9.91
CA ILE A 21 0.07 -5.00 8.54
C ILE A 21 1.58 -5.19 8.37
N ALA A 22 2.42 -4.37 9.01
CA ALA A 22 3.86 -4.52 9.00
C ALA A 22 4.29 -5.85 9.64
N GLU A 23 3.72 -6.18 10.80
CA GLU A 23 3.95 -7.45 11.50
C GLU A 23 3.54 -8.65 10.63
N ALA A 24 2.34 -8.62 10.05
CA ALA A 24 1.84 -9.67 9.16
C ALA A 24 2.68 -9.81 7.87
N ALA A 25 3.27 -8.71 7.38
CA ALA A 25 4.17 -8.71 6.24
C ALA A 25 5.63 -9.08 6.59
N GLY A 26 5.95 -9.27 7.88
CA GLY A 26 7.30 -9.57 8.35
C GLY A 26 8.28 -8.40 8.15
N ILE A 27 7.79 -7.16 8.17
CA ILE A 27 8.62 -5.97 8.05
C ILE A 27 8.57 -5.11 9.32
N ASP A 28 9.64 -4.36 9.54
CA ASP A 28 9.69 -3.41 10.64
C ASP A 28 8.63 -2.31 10.50
N ALA A 29 7.83 -2.11 11.56
CA ALA A 29 6.76 -1.11 11.58
C ALA A 29 7.28 0.33 11.43
N GLY A 30 8.49 0.61 11.93
CA GLY A 30 9.17 1.89 11.74
C GLY A 30 9.51 2.13 10.27
N ARG A 31 9.91 1.09 9.54
CA ARG A 31 10.17 1.15 8.09
C ARG A 31 8.89 1.45 7.30
N LEU A 32 7.78 0.78 7.64
CA LEU A 32 6.48 1.07 7.02
C LEU A 32 6.03 2.50 7.32
N SER A 33 6.17 2.96 8.56
CA SER A 33 5.84 4.34 8.95
C SER A 33 6.64 5.37 8.16
N LYS A 34 7.96 5.19 8.01
CA LYS A 34 8.82 6.07 7.20
C LYS A 34 8.39 6.10 5.73
N PHE A 35 8.02 4.95 5.15
CA PHE A 35 7.49 4.89 3.79
C PHE A 35 6.18 5.65 3.64
N ARG A 36 5.22 5.44 4.55
CA ARG A 36 3.93 6.14 4.56
C ARG A 36 4.09 7.66 4.62
N ASN A 37 5.13 8.14 5.30
CA ASN A 37 5.45 9.56 5.43
C ASN A 37 6.34 10.09 4.29
N GLY A 38 6.86 9.23 3.40
CA GLY A 38 7.74 9.61 2.28
C GLY A 38 9.21 9.83 2.66
N HIS A 39 9.63 9.32 3.82
CA HIS A 39 11.01 9.45 4.31
C HIS A 39 11.90 8.26 3.92
N HIS A 40 11.33 7.22 3.31
CA HIS A 40 12.06 6.02 2.91
C HIS A 40 11.33 5.28 1.78
N ASP A 41 12.01 4.97 0.70
CA ASP A 41 11.48 4.09 -0.34
C ASP A 41 11.55 2.62 0.11
N LEU A 42 10.46 1.89 -0.12
CA LEU A 42 10.46 0.44 0.05
C LEU A 42 10.94 -0.21 -1.24
N ARG A 43 11.79 -1.24 -1.10
CA ARG A 43 12.09 -2.12 -2.23
C ARG A 43 10.80 -2.80 -2.68
N SER A 44 10.70 -3.08 -3.98
CA SER A 44 9.52 -3.71 -4.59
C SER A 44 9.08 -4.99 -3.87
N SER A 45 10.03 -5.80 -3.39
CA SER A 45 9.78 -7.01 -2.61
C SER A 45 9.04 -6.72 -1.29
N ALA A 46 9.46 -5.71 -0.54
CA ALA A 46 8.84 -5.34 0.73
C ALA A 46 7.45 -4.74 0.53
N LEU A 47 7.27 -3.95 -0.54
CA LEU A 47 5.97 -3.46 -0.94
C LEU A 47 5.00 -4.61 -1.28
N GLN A 48 5.47 -5.61 -2.02
CA GLN A 48 4.69 -6.79 -2.36
C GLN A 48 4.27 -7.57 -1.09
N GLN A 49 5.15 -7.69 -0.10
CA GLN A 49 4.84 -8.34 1.18
C GLN A 49 3.73 -7.61 1.94
N ILE A 50 3.78 -6.27 1.99
CA ILE A 50 2.71 -5.45 2.59
C ILE A 50 1.38 -5.69 1.87
N ILE A 51 1.39 -5.64 0.54
CA ILE A 51 0.18 -5.82 -0.27
C ILE A 51 -0.41 -7.22 -0.04
N ASN A 52 0.43 -8.24 0.11
CA ASN A 52 -0.01 -9.61 0.41
C ASN A 52 -0.53 -9.78 1.84
N ALA A 53 -0.07 -8.95 2.79
CA ALA A 53 -0.56 -8.94 4.16
C ALA A 53 -1.88 -8.18 4.33
N LEU A 54 -2.33 -7.45 3.30
CA LEU A 54 -3.64 -6.81 3.32
C LEU A 54 -4.76 -7.86 3.22
N PRO A 55 -5.90 -7.62 3.91
CA PRO A 55 -7.11 -8.38 3.67
C PRO A 55 -7.51 -8.33 2.19
N GLU A 56 -8.12 -9.39 1.67
CA GLU A 56 -8.44 -9.53 0.24
C GLU A 56 -9.18 -8.32 -0.34
N LYS A 57 -10.21 -7.83 0.38
CA LYS A 57 -10.98 -6.64 -0.02
C LYS A 57 -10.15 -5.36 -0.03
N ALA A 58 -9.25 -5.19 0.93
CA ALA A 58 -8.37 -4.03 1.03
C ALA A 58 -7.31 -4.05 -0.08
N ARG A 59 -6.78 -5.23 -0.42
CA ARG A 59 -5.86 -5.42 -1.54
C ARG A 59 -6.51 -5.08 -2.88
N ALA A 60 -7.75 -5.51 -3.11
CA ALA A 60 -8.49 -5.15 -4.32
C ALA A 60 -8.71 -3.63 -4.42
N TYR A 61 -9.08 -2.99 -3.31
CA TYR A 61 -9.23 -1.53 -3.24
C TYR A 61 -7.91 -0.79 -3.53
N TYR A 62 -6.80 -1.28 -2.97
CA TYR A 62 -5.47 -0.73 -3.24
C TYR A 62 -5.13 -0.72 -4.74
N TYR A 63 -5.36 -1.84 -5.45
CA TYR A 63 -5.14 -1.89 -6.89
C TYR A 63 -6.09 -0.98 -7.66
N LEU A 64 -7.35 -0.89 -7.24
CA LEU A 64 -8.33 0.01 -7.85
C LEU A 64 -7.91 1.47 -7.75
N LEU A 65 -7.32 1.89 -6.63
CA LEU A 65 -6.77 3.24 -6.46
C LEU A 65 -5.61 3.52 -7.42
N LEU A 66 -4.68 2.55 -7.56
CA LEU A 66 -3.57 2.67 -8.50
C LEU A 66 -4.04 2.72 -9.96
N MET A 67 -5.03 1.90 -10.33
CA MET A 67 -5.58 1.85 -11.69
C MET A 67 -6.42 3.10 -12.00
N SER A 68 -7.23 3.58 -11.06
CA SER A 68 -8.05 4.79 -11.22
C SER A 68 -7.21 6.03 -11.48
N ASN A 69 -6.01 6.08 -10.92
CA ASN A 69 -5.09 7.18 -11.13
C ASN A 69 -4.04 6.93 -12.25
N GLY A 70 -4.10 5.75 -12.86
CA GLY A 70 -3.37 5.35 -14.07
C GLY A 70 -4.17 5.56 -15.36
N HIS A 71 -5.19 6.42 -15.35
CA HIS A 71 -5.98 6.80 -16.53
C HIS A 71 -5.17 7.68 -17.52
N LYS A 72 -4.03 7.18 -17.98
CA LYS A 72 -3.73 7.15 -19.41
C LYS A 72 -4.02 5.72 -19.86
N ILE A 73 -5.29 5.39 -20.07
CA ILE A 73 -5.59 4.35 -21.06
C ILE A 73 -5.12 4.92 -22.40
N PRO A 74 -4.12 4.35 -23.09
CA PRO A 74 -3.94 4.67 -24.49
C PRO A 74 -5.22 4.22 -25.19
N SER A 75 -5.99 5.20 -25.65
CA SER A 75 -7.04 4.97 -26.63
C SER A 75 -6.40 4.24 -27.80
N ASN A 76 -6.79 2.99 -28.00
CA ASN A 76 -6.55 2.26 -29.24
C ASN A 76 -7.70 2.54 -30.20
#